data_AF-A0A716K6D1-F1
#
_entry.id   AF-A0A716K6D1-F1
#
_cell.length_a   1.000
_cell.length_b   1.000
_cell.length_c   1.000
_cell.angle_alpha   90.00
_cell.angle_beta   90.00
_cell.angle_gamma   90.00
#
_symmetry.space_group_name_H-M   'P 1'
#
loop_
_entity.id
_entity.type
_entity.pdbx_description
1 polymer ?
#
loop_
_entity_poly.entity_id
_entity_poly.type
_entity_poly.pdbx_seq_one_letter_code
_entity_poly.pdbx_strand_id
1 'polypeptide(L)'
;MSANLLAFCSRLLSWYQINPSKRTGAMSAVESDSLPMGAPGSSLVAYMPHTGLLINDDNFLPEMREELDVINRQVESYNDELSLLRSMSAQFLKCGNQKLYSYLSGYNHLISEADASYAENALRSEYWKRVMALTDVLSVMSDEKKKEWDKQFTADRYHLPPQEIPDFTLDAVVTTVVALLNDRHQFIKDRVYAVFQSLSRQHKTNKAFGFSTRMITSGVCEGVKDKWVKLKVEFKESGLMPLSELRVICSYFRGETVKPVYDTKKMVENMVGHVGFRNWISLDGNSIRFRVYKNGSMHIDVHPDIAERLNNILAAIVPLALPAERVAHTKATLQEFPALKRCIDFHSRMQLAELDFTQNEKEWSSWTSLGYAGENAD
;
A
#
# COMPACT_ATOMS: atom_id res chain seq x y z
N MET A 1 -2.00 -0.98 -17.95
CA MET A 1 -2.67 0.10 -17.20
C MET A 1 -1.85 0.55 -15.99
N SER A 2 -1.70 -0.20 -14.88
CA SER A 2 -0.96 0.32 -13.70
C SER A 2 0.53 0.70 -13.91
N ALA A 3 1.25 0.06 -14.84
CA ALA A 3 2.61 0.48 -15.21
C ALA A 3 2.65 1.80 -16.00
N ASN A 4 1.58 2.11 -16.74
CA ASN A 4 1.46 3.32 -17.54
C ASN A 4 1.13 4.54 -16.66
N LEU A 5 0.36 4.38 -15.58
CA LEU A 5 0.14 5.45 -14.59
C LEU A 5 1.39 5.81 -13.77
N LEU A 6 2.29 4.85 -13.51
CA LEU A 6 3.58 5.16 -12.89
C LEU A 6 4.52 5.91 -13.86
N ALA A 7 4.53 5.51 -15.13
CA ALA A 7 5.26 6.20 -16.19
C ALA A 7 4.67 7.61 -16.46
N PHE A 8 3.34 7.74 -16.41
CA PHE A 8 2.58 8.98 -16.46
C PHE A 8 3.06 9.96 -15.40
N CYS A 9 3.25 9.51 -14.16
CA CYS A 9 3.67 10.38 -13.07
C CYS A 9 5.11 10.85 -13.21
N SER A 10 6.02 9.96 -13.62
CA SER A 10 7.41 10.33 -13.88
C SER A 10 7.51 11.35 -15.04
N ARG A 11 6.65 11.22 -16.05
CA ARG A 11 6.54 12.14 -17.19
C ARG A 11 5.85 13.46 -16.82
N LEU A 12 4.80 13.43 -16.01
CA LEU A 12 4.08 14.61 -15.51
C LEU A 12 4.98 15.46 -14.60
N LEU A 13 5.71 14.83 -13.68
CA LEU A 13 6.71 15.47 -12.82
C LEU A 13 7.83 16.12 -13.65
N SER A 14 8.38 15.38 -14.62
CA SER A 14 9.39 15.89 -15.53
C SER A 14 8.87 17.10 -16.33
N TRP A 15 7.65 17.01 -16.87
CA TRP A 15 7.01 18.08 -17.62
C TRP A 15 6.73 19.34 -16.76
N TYR A 16 6.32 19.17 -15.50
CA TYR A 16 6.15 20.25 -14.52
C TYR A 16 7.47 20.92 -14.11
N GLN A 17 8.55 20.15 -14.00
CA GLN A 17 9.89 20.67 -13.69
C GLN A 17 10.50 21.45 -14.87
N ILE A 18 10.16 21.08 -16.11
CA ILE A 18 10.71 21.67 -17.34
C ILE A 18 9.94 22.92 -17.80
N ASN A 19 8.68 23.12 -17.38
CA ASN A 19 7.84 24.25 -17.80
C ASN A 19 7.49 25.23 -16.65
N PRO A 20 8.44 26.06 -16.19
CA PRO A 20 8.24 26.96 -15.04
C PRO A 20 7.23 28.09 -15.29
N SER A 21 6.92 28.45 -16.54
CA SER A 21 5.92 29.47 -16.90
C SER A 21 4.48 29.09 -16.53
N LYS A 22 4.23 27.82 -16.19
CA LYS A 22 2.94 27.34 -15.69
C LYS A 22 2.81 27.38 -14.16
N ARG A 23 3.86 27.82 -13.44
CA ARG A 23 3.78 28.11 -11.99
C ARG A 23 3.08 29.42 -11.67
N THR A 24 2.94 30.33 -12.63
CA THR A 24 2.59 31.74 -12.40
C THR A 24 1.15 32.12 -12.76
N GLY A 25 0.28 31.16 -13.07
CA GLY A 25 -1.16 31.42 -13.18
C GLY A 25 -1.80 31.47 -11.80
N ALA A 26 -1.92 32.67 -11.23
CA ALA A 26 -2.57 33.00 -9.95
C ALA A 26 -1.75 32.80 -8.66
N MET A 27 -0.69 33.58 -8.49
CA MET A 27 -0.33 34.10 -7.16
C MET A 27 -0.51 35.63 -7.18
N SER A 28 -1.69 36.12 -6.78
CA SER A 28 -1.79 37.46 -6.20
C SER A 28 -1.93 37.28 -4.69
N ALA A 29 -0.94 37.77 -3.95
CA ALA A 29 -0.91 37.74 -2.51
C ALA A 29 -2.14 38.40 -1.90
N VAL A 30 -2.80 37.70 -0.98
CA VAL A 30 -3.59 38.33 0.08
C VAL A 30 -2.92 37.88 1.38
N GLU A 31 -2.25 38.83 2.03
CA GLU A 31 -1.80 38.72 3.41
C GLU A 31 -3.03 38.61 4.33
N SER A 32 -3.07 37.59 5.19
CA SER A 32 -3.73 37.72 6.49
C SER A 32 -3.21 36.67 7.48
N ASP A 33 -2.76 37.21 8.61
CA ASP A 33 -2.12 36.66 9.80
C ASP A 33 -2.57 35.31 10.41
N SER A 34 -1.57 34.69 11.04
CA SER A 34 -1.60 33.86 12.26
C SER A 34 -2.00 32.37 12.17
N LEU A 35 -0.98 31.50 12.19
CA LEU A 35 -1.07 30.10 12.61
C LEU A 35 -0.34 29.92 13.95
N PRO A 36 -0.89 29.19 14.95
CA PRO A 36 -0.14 28.78 16.12
C PRO A 36 0.73 27.56 15.80
N MET A 37 1.95 27.59 16.32
CA MET A 37 2.98 26.56 16.19
C MET A 37 2.52 25.21 16.75
N GLY A 38 2.37 24.21 15.85
CA GLY A 38 2.17 22.80 16.15
C GLY A 38 2.99 21.94 15.18
N ALA A 39 3.50 20.81 15.66
CA ALA A 39 4.54 19.95 15.07
C ALA A 39 4.38 19.57 13.57
N PRO A 40 5.48 19.23 12.85
CA PRO A 40 5.43 18.90 11.43
C PRO A 40 4.93 17.47 11.22
N GLY A 41 3.62 17.29 11.25
CA GLY A 41 2.93 16.13 10.72
C GLY A 41 2.10 16.58 9.53
N SER A 42 2.52 16.23 8.30
CA SER A 42 1.72 16.44 7.09
C SER A 42 0.42 15.67 7.20
N SER A 43 -0.65 16.33 7.66
CA SER A 43 -2.00 15.78 7.59
C SER A 43 -2.40 15.60 6.13
N LEU A 44 -3.06 14.49 5.78
CA LEU A 44 -3.63 14.28 4.44
C LEU A 44 -4.68 15.37 4.09
N VAL A 45 -5.15 16.11 5.08
CA VAL A 45 -6.03 17.28 4.92
C VAL A 45 -5.39 18.38 4.05
N ALA A 46 -4.05 18.44 3.98
CA ALA A 46 -3.33 19.44 3.20
C ALA A 46 -3.36 19.24 1.66
N TYR A 47 -3.92 18.12 1.17
CA TYR A 47 -3.96 17.81 -0.28
C TYR A 47 -5.23 18.33 -0.99
N MET A 48 -6.15 18.97 -0.26
CA MET A 48 -7.36 19.57 -0.83
C MET A 48 -7.07 20.98 -1.35
N PRO A 49 -7.38 21.33 -2.61
CA PRO A 49 -7.16 22.67 -3.12
C PRO A 49 -8.16 23.66 -2.51
N HIS A 50 -7.69 24.86 -2.17
CA HIS A 50 -8.55 26.05 -2.02
C HIS A 50 -8.73 26.81 -3.35
N THR A 51 -8.16 26.34 -4.46
CA THR A 51 -8.29 26.97 -5.79
C THR A 51 -8.16 25.93 -6.90
N GLY A 52 -9.11 25.93 -7.84
CA GLY A 52 -9.20 24.95 -8.92
C GLY A 52 -8.13 25.14 -10.00
N LEU A 53 -7.51 24.04 -10.44
CA LEU A 53 -6.61 24.03 -11.58
C LEU A 53 -7.45 23.93 -12.86
N LEU A 54 -7.26 24.86 -13.80
CA LEU A 54 -7.79 24.71 -15.15
C LEU A 54 -6.96 23.67 -15.91
N ILE A 55 -7.42 22.42 -15.87
CA ILE A 55 -6.84 21.30 -16.62
C ILE A 55 -7.18 21.50 -18.09
N ASN A 56 -6.16 21.77 -18.92
CA ASN A 56 -6.32 21.97 -20.37
C ASN A 56 -5.56 20.86 -21.11
N ASP A 57 -6.31 19.88 -21.63
CA ASP A 57 -5.78 18.59 -22.13
C ASP A 57 -4.73 18.75 -23.23
N ASP A 58 -4.81 19.85 -23.98
CA ASP A 58 -3.92 20.15 -25.11
C ASP A 58 -2.45 20.32 -24.76
N ASN A 59 -2.15 20.43 -23.47
CA ASN A 59 -0.79 20.59 -22.97
C ASN A 59 -0.10 19.30 -22.55
N PHE A 60 -0.81 18.17 -22.53
CA PHE A 60 -0.27 16.91 -22.07
C PHE A 60 0.24 16.03 -23.22
N LEU A 61 1.28 15.24 -22.94
CA LEU A 61 1.78 14.20 -23.84
C LEU A 61 0.64 13.19 -24.15
N PRO A 62 0.64 12.52 -25.33
CA PRO A 62 -0.43 11.60 -25.71
C PRO A 62 -0.73 10.51 -24.68
N GLU A 63 0.32 9.87 -24.15
CA GLU A 63 0.21 8.85 -23.09
C GLU A 63 -0.36 9.41 -21.78
N MET A 64 -0.20 10.72 -21.54
CA MET A 64 -0.78 11.40 -20.38
C MET A 64 -2.25 11.75 -20.57
N ARG A 65 -2.68 11.94 -21.82
CA ARG A 65 -4.10 12.10 -22.13
C ARG A 65 -4.86 10.79 -21.95
N GLU A 66 -4.24 9.66 -22.29
CA GLU A 66 -4.85 8.34 -22.08
C GLU A 66 -5.16 8.06 -20.60
N GLU A 67 -4.23 8.39 -19.69
CA GLU A 67 -4.46 8.18 -18.25
C GLU A 67 -5.44 9.22 -17.66
N LEU A 68 -5.42 10.47 -18.15
CA LEU A 68 -6.44 11.46 -17.79
C LEU A 68 -7.84 11.02 -18.25
N ASP A 69 -7.94 10.43 -19.45
CA ASP A 69 -9.19 9.90 -19.99
C ASP A 69 -9.74 8.75 -19.14
N VAL A 70 -8.87 7.89 -18.59
CA VAL A 70 -9.29 6.85 -17.63
C VAL A 70 -9.91 7.48 -16.38
N ILE A 71 -9.30 8.54 -15.82
CA ILE A 71 -9.84 9.24 -14.66
C ILE A 71 -11.15 9.94 -15.02
N ASN A 72 -11.21 10.61 -16.18
CA ASN A 72 -12.41 11.30 -16.64
C ASN A 72 -13.60 10.34 -16.78
N ARG A 73 -13.38 9.14 -17.36
CA ARG A 73 -14.39 8.09 -17.43
C ARG A 73 -14.88 7.62 -16.05
N GLN A 74 -14.01 7.59 -15.04
CA GLN A 74 -14.45 7.29 -13.66
C GLN A 74 -15.34 8.41 -13.10
N VAL A 75 -15.02 9.67 -13.38
CA VAL A 75 -15.82 10.83 -12.94
C VAL A 75 -17.18 10.87 -13.65
N GLU A 76 -17.22 10.58 -14.96
CA GLU A 76 -18.46 10.45 -15.73
C GLU A 76 -19.36 9.34 -15.15
N SER A 77 -18.79 8.15 -14.96
CA SER A 77 -19.50 7.00 -14.37
C SER A 77 -20.01 7.29 -12.94
N TYR A 78 -19.22 8.01 -12.14
CA TYR A 78 -19.65 8.47 -10.81
C TYR A 78 -20.86 9.40 -10.88
N ASN A 79 -20.83 10.38 -11.78
CA ASN A 79 -21.91 11.36 -11.93
C ASN A 79 -23.21 10.69 -12.41
N ASP A 80 -23.12 9.73 -13.32
CA ASP A 80 -24.26 8.95 -13.80
C ASP A 80 -24.89 8.12 -12.68
N GLU A 81 -24.08 7.37 -11.91
CA GLU A 81 -24.54 6.59 -10.77
C GLU A 81 -25.11 7.48 -9.65
N LEU A 82 -24.49 8.63 -9.39
CA LEU A 82 -24.95 9.61 -8.41
C LEU A 82 -26.31 10.20 -8.79
N SER A 83 -26.51 10.51 -10.07
CA SER A 83 -27.79 10.98 -10.60
C SER A 83 -28.90 9.94 -10.40
N LEU A 84 -28.61 8.68 -10.72
CA LEU A 84 -29.54 7.57 -10.50
C LEU A 84 -29.88 7.40 -9.02
N LEU A 85 -28.87 7.40 -8.15
CA LEU A 85 -29.02 7.27 -6.70
C LEU A 85 -29.92 8.38 -6.13
N ARG A 86 -29.69 9.63 -6.53
CA ARG A 86 -30.48 10.80 -6.11
C ARG A 86 -31.93 10.70 -6.59
N SER A 87 -32.15 10.31 -7.84
CA SER A 87 -33.50 10.09 -8.38
C SER A 87 -34.24 9.00 -7.59
N MET A 88 -33.57 7.87 -7.31
CA MET A 88 -34.16 6.79 -6.51
C MET A 88 -34.50 7.26 -5.10
N SER A 89 -33.56 7.91 -4.41
CA SER A 89 -33.78 8.46 -3.05
C SER A 89 -34.99 9.40 -3.00
N ALA A 90 -35.09 10.34 -3.94
CA ALA A 90 -36.21 11.27 -4.03
C ALA A 90 -37.56 10.56 -4.23
N GLN A 91 -37.61 9.51 -5.07
CA GLN A 91 -38.81 8.70 -5.26
C GLN A 91 -39.19 7.91 -3.99
N PHE A 92 -38.21 7.33 -3.29
CA PHE A 92 -38.46 6.60 -2.05
C PHE A 92 -39.02 7.51 -0.95
N LEU A 93 -38.45 8.71 -0.79
CA LEU A 93 -38.92 9.71 0.16
C LEU A 93 -40.33 10.20 -0.17
N LYS A 94 -40.63 10.44 -1.45
CA LYS A 94 -41.95 10.92 -1.90
C LYS A 94 -43.05 9.87 -1.73
N CYS A 95 -42.76 8.62 -2.07
CA CYS A 95 -43.78 7.57 -2.15
C CYS A 95 -44.01 6.82 -0.83
N GLY A 96 -43.27 7.12 0.24
CA GLY A 96 -43.43 6.44 1.53
C GLY A 96 -43.30 4.91 1.43
N ASN A 97 -42.46 4.45 0.50
CA ASN A 97 -42.45 3.08 -0.02
C ASN A 97 -41.71 2.08 0.90
N GLN A 98 -41.91 2.20 2.22
CA GLN A 98 -41.34 1.30 3.23
C GLN A 98 -41.57 -0.17 2.85
N LYS A 99 -42.76 -0.50 2.31
CA LYS A 99 -43.12 -1.86 1.90
C LYS A 99 -42.32 -2.35 0.69
N LEU A 100 -42.10 -1.50 -0.32
CA LEU A 100 -41.32 -1.87 -1.51
C LEU A 100 -39.85 -2.09 -1.15
N TYR A 101 -39.29 -1.21 -0.33
CA TYR A 101 -37.93 -1.35 0.14
C TYR A 101 -37.76 -2.61 1.01
N SER A 102 -38.68 -2.85 1.95
CA SER A 102 -38.71 -4.07 2.76
C SER A 102 -38.77 -5.34 1.92
N TYR A 103 -39.49 -5.29 0.79
CA TYR A 103 -39.59 -6.41 -0.14
C TYR A 103 -38.27 -6.68 -0.87
N LEU A 104 -37.58 -5.64 -1.32
CA LEU A 104 -36.31 -5.79 -2.07
C LEU A 104 -35.12 -6.13 -1.17
N SER A 105 -35.03 -5.50 0.00
CA SER A 105 -33.87 -5.64 0.89
C SER A 105 -34.06 -6.73 1.95
N GLY A 106 -35.30 -7.18 2.20
CA GLY A 106 -35.64 -8.04 3.33
C GLY A 106 -35.63 -7.33 4.69
N TYR A 107 -35.46 -6.01 4.74
CA TYR A 107 -35.35 -5.23 5.97
C TYR A 107 -36.43 -4.16 6.06
N ASN A 108 -37.19 -4.17 7.15
CA ASN A 108 -38.25 -3.19 7.41
C ASN A 108 -37.68 -1.86 7.94
N HIS A 109 -37.10 -1.04 7.06
CA HIS A 109 -36.66 0.32 7.40
C HIS A 109 -37.20 1.39 6.47
N LEU A 110 -37.44 2.57 7.03
CA LEU A 110 -37.69 3.81 6.30
C LEU A 110 -36.33 4.36 5.86
N ILE A 111 -36.21 4.79 4.60
CA ILE A 111 -35.05 5.54 4.13
C ILE A 111 -35.19 6.97 4.66
N SER A 112 -34.24 7.40 5.48
CA SER A 112 -34.11 8.78 5.94
C SER A 112 -33.20 9.59 5.01
N GLU A 113 -33.20 10.91 5.15
CA GLU A 113 -32.22 11.79 4.48
C GLU A 113 -30.77 11.45 4.87
N ALA A 114 -30.55 10.98 6.11
CA ALA A 114 -29.24 10.53 6.57
C ALA A 114 -28.79 9.26 5.84
N ASP A 115 -29.71 8.34 5.53
CA ASP A 115 -29.40 7.13 4.76
C ASP A 115 -29.05 7.45 3.30
N ALA A 116 -29.75 8.42 2.71
CA ALA A 116 -29.45 8.91 1.37
C ALA A 116 -28.06 9.57 1.32
N SER A 117 -27.76 10.46 2.29
CA SER A 117 -26.45 11.10 2.41
C SER A 117 -25.32 10.08 2.62
N TYR A 118 -25.54 9.07 3.47
CA TYR A 118 -24.61 7.97 3.63
C TYR A 118 -24.38 7.20 2.34
N ALA A 119 -25.43 6.91 1.57
CA ALA A 119 -25.30 6.21 0.29
C ALA A 119 -24.48 7.04 -0.73
N GLU A 120 -24.65 8.36 -0.78
CA GLU A 120 -23.82 9.24 -1.61
C GLU A 120 -22.34 9.20 -1.18
N ASN A 121 -22.07 9.26 0.12
CA ASN A 121 -20.72 9.16 0.67
C ASN A 121 -20.10 7.79 0.40
N ALA A 122 -20.87 6.71 0.51
CA ALA A 122 -20.41 5.36 0.20
C ALA A 122 -20.04 5.22 -1.29
N LEU A 123 -20.89 5.74 -2.19
CA LEU A 123 -20.59 5.79 -3.63
C LEU A 123 -19.31 6.57 -3.89
N ARG A 124 -19.16 7.75 -3.27
CA ARG A 124 -17.97 8.59 -3.40
C ARG A 124 -16.71 7.88 -2.93
N SER A 125 -16.77 7.23 -1.77
CA SER A 125 -15.71 6.40 -1.19
C SER A 125 -15.27 5.30 -2.16
N GLU A 126 -16.22 4.57 -2.77
CA GLU A 126 -15.91 3.51 -3.72
C GLU A 126 -15.18 4.02 -4.97
N TYR A 127 -15.60 5.16 -5.51
CA TYR A 127 -14.94 5.77 -6.67
C TYR A 127 -13.53 6.29 -6.36
N TRP A 128 -13.30 6.86 -5.17
CA TRP A 128 -11.96 7.17 -4.68
C TRP A 128 -11.07 5.92 -4.59
N LYS A 129 -11.59 4.82 -4.03
CA LYS A 129 -10.86 3.54 -3.98
C LYS A 129 -10.52 3.03 -5.39
N ARG A 130 -11.46 3.10 -6.35
CA ARG A 130 -11.24 2.69 -7.74
C ARG A 130 -10.09 3.46 -8.37
N VAL A 131 -10.08 4.79 -8.26
CA VAL A 131 -9.00 5.62 -8.82
C VAL A 131 -7.67 5.32 -8.13
N MET A 132 -7.64 5.24 -6.80
CA MET A 132 -6.40 4.94 -6.08
C MET A 132 -5.86 3.55 -6.41
N ALA A 133 -6.70 2.56 -6.71
CA ALA A 133 -6.31 1.22 -7.14
C ALA A 133 -5.65 1.18 -8.53
N LEU A 134 -5.85 2.23 -9.36
CA LEU A 134 -5.12 2.39 -10.62
C LEU A 134 -3.64 2.75 -10.36
N THR A 135 -3.35 3.31 -9.18
CA THR A 135 -2.00 3.63 -8.70
C THR A 135 -1.45 2.53 -7.79
N ASP A 136 -0.19 2.65 -7.38
CA ASP A 136 0.39 1.84 -6.30
C ASP A 136 0.70 2.64 -5.03
N VAL A 137 0.27 3.91 -4.95
CA VAL A 137 0.69 4.81 -3.87
C VAL A 137 0.26 4.28 -2.51
N LEU A 138 -0.98 3.82 -2.38
CA LEU A 138 -1.47 3.24 -1.14
C LEU A 138 -0.63 2.04 -0.70
N SER A 139 -0.17 1.20 -1.64
CA SER A 139 0.70 0.06 -1.30
C SER A 139 2.06 0.49 -0.77
N VAL A 140 2.51 1.70 -1.11
CA VAL A 140 3.79 2.28 -0.71
C VAL A 140 3.69 3.15 0.55
N MET A 141 2.52 3.69 0.90
CA MET A 141 2.30 4.45 2.14
C MET A 141 2.51 3.61 3.40
N SER A 142 3.03 4.16 4.50
CA SER A 142 3.08 3.45 5.80
C SER A 142 1.68 3.07 6.29
N ASP A 143 1.59 2.15 7.24
CA ASP A 143 0.29 1.70 7.75
C ASP A 143 -0.46 2.81 8.50
N GLU A 144 0.25 3.74 9.14
CA GLU A 144 -0.36 4.93 9.74
C GLU A 144 -0.98 5.85 8.68
N LYS A 145 -0.25 6.10 7.57
CA LYS A 145 -0.74 6.94 6.47
C LYS A 145 -1.89 6.28 5.72
N LYS A 146 -1.85 4.95 5.52
CA LYS A 146 -2.98 4.19 4.98
C LYS A 146 -4.21 4.31 5.88
N LYS A 147 -4.05 4.15 7.20
CA LYS A 147 -5.16 4.32 8.15
C LYS A 147 -5.73 5.72 8.11
N GLU A 148 -4.89 6.74 7.96
CA GLU A 148 -5.37 8.13 7.81
C GLU A 148 -6.12 8.31 6.50
N TRP A 149 -5.62 7.73 5.40
CA TRP A 149 -6.33 7.73 4.13
C TRP A 149 -7.67 7.00 4.25
N ASP A 150 -7.71 5.82 4.86
CA ASP A 150 -8.93 5.04 5.07
C ASP A 150 -9.95 5.84 5.88
N LYS A 151 -9.51 6.50 6.95
CA LYS A 151 -10.36 7.38 7.77
C LYS A 151 -10.91 8.60 7.03
N GLN A 152 -10.27 9.05 5.96
CA GLN A 152 -10.72 10.21 5.18
C GLN A 152 -11.63 9.79 4.02
N PHE A 153 -11.30 8.67 3.36
CA PHE A 153 -11.91 8.28 2.09
C PHE A 153 -12.84 7.07 2.19
N THR A 154 -12.89 6.34 3.31
CA THR A 154 -13.84 5.24 3.50
C THR A 154 -15.05 5.75 4.26
N ALA A 155 -16.23 5.61 3.66
CA ALA A 155 -17.49 5.96 4.31
C ALA A 155 -17.78 5.00 5.49
N ASP A 156 -17.98 5.57 6.67
CA ASP A 156 -18.44 4.86 7.87
C ASP A 156 -19.77 5.43 8.37
N ARG A 157 -20.81 4.58 8.39
CA ARG A 157 -22.17 4.95 8.80
C ARG A 157 -22.25 5.39 10.25
N TYR A 158 -21.37 4.87 11.09
CA TYR A 158 -21.40 5.07 12.53
C TYR A 158 -20.40 6.13 13.00
N HIS A 159 -19.70 6.78 12.07
CA HIS A 159 -18.80 7.88 12.40
C HIS A 159 -19.59 9.11 12.87
N LEU A 160 -19.21 9.64 14.04
CA LEU A 160 -19.78 10.86 14.62
C LEU A 160 -18.67 11.88 14.87
N PRO A 161 -18.76 13.09 14.29
CA PRO A 161 -19.81 13.58 13.37
C PRO A 161 -19.81 12.84 12.02
N PRO A 162 -20.88 12.93 11.21
CA PRO A 162 -20.89 12.35 9.86
C PRO A 162 -19.66 12.78 9.07
N GLN A 163 -18.98 11.81 8.47
CA GLN A 163 -17.74 12.05 7.75
C GLN A 163 -18.01 12.79 6.43
N GLU A 164 -17.23 13.83 6.19
CA GLU A 164 -17.20 14.53 4.90
C GLU A 164 -16.17 13.86 3.99
N ILE A 165 -16.65 13.00 3.08
CA ILE A 165 -15.81 12.42 2.04
C ILE A 165 -15.52 13.49 0.99
N PRO A 166 -14.26 13.74 0.60
CA PRO A 166 -13.94 14.76 -0.40
C PRO A 166 -14.68 14.58 -1.72
N ASP A 167 -15.09 15.70 -2.32
CA ASP A 167 -15.82 15.71 -3.60
C ASP A 167 -15.07 14.97 -4.70
N PHE A 168 -15.80 14.16 -5.47
CA PHE A 168 -15.24 13.36 -6.56
C PHE A 168 -15.43 14.07 -7.91
N THR A 169 -14.70 15.17 -8.09
CA THR A 169 -14.63 15.93 -9.35
C THR A 169 -13.30 15.69 -10.04
N LEU A 170 -13.22 15.95 -11.35
CA LEU A 170 -11.97 15.76 -12.11
C LEU A 170 -10.78 16.51 -11.49
N ASP A 171 -10.99 17.79 -11.13
CA ASP A 171 -9.96 18.63 -10.51
C ASP A 171 -9.50 18.08 -9.15
N ALA A 172 -10.45 17.72 -8.26
CA ALA A 172 -10.15 17.18 -6.94
C ALA A 172 -9.38 15.86 -7.04
N VAL A 173 -9.82 14.97 -7.93
CA VAL A 173 -9.20 13.66 -8.14
C VAL A 173 -7.79 13.81 -8.69
N VAL A 174 -7.61 14.57 -9.77
CA VAL A 174 -6.28 14.77 -10.38
C VAL A 174 -5.32 15.42 -9.39
N THR A 175 -5.76 16.48 -8.69
CA THR A 175 -4.92 17.18 -7.70
C THR A 175 -4.47 16.24 -6.59
N THR A 176 -5.39 15.48 -6.01
CA THR A 176 -5.10 14.53 -4.92
C THR A 176 -4.15 13.43 -5.39
N VAL A 177 -4.45 12.80 -6.53
CA VAL A 177 -3.67 11.69 -7.09
C VAL A 177 -2.24 12.16 -7.41
N VAL A 178 -2.07 13.31 -8.06
CA VAL A 178 -0.76 13.88 -8.38
C VAL A 178 0.04 14.18 -7.13
N ALA A 179 -0.57 14.79 -6.12
CA ALA A 179 0.13 15.12 -4.88
C ALA A 179 0.61 13.86 -4.15
N LEU A 180 -0.25 12.85 -4.00
CA LEU A 180 0.10 11.57 -3.40
C LEU A 180 1.21 10.84 -4.18
N LEU A 181 1.23 10.95 -5.51
CA LEU A 181 2.29 10.39 -6.35
C LEU A 181 3.61 11.13 -6.21
N ASN A 182 3.60 12.45 -6.01
CA ASN A 182 4.79 13.24 -5.73
C ASN A 182 5.45 12.82 -4.41
N ASP A 183 4.63 12.47 -3.40
CA ASP A 183 5.11 12.01 -2.10
C ASP A 183 5.46 10.52 -2.03
N ARG A 184 5.27 9.78 -3.13
CA ARG A 184 5.61 8.34 -3.22
C ARG A 184 7.06 8.05 -2.80
N HIS A 185 7.99 8.92 -3.15
CA HIS A 185 9.39 8.79 -2.72
C HIS A 185 9.57 9.05 -1.23
N GLN A 186 8.80 9.98 -0.66
CA GLN A 186 8.80 10.25 0.77
C GLN A 186 8.23 9.06 1.56
N PHE A 187 7.17 8.42 1.07
CA PHE A 187 6.64 7.21 1.71
C PHE A 187 7.66 6.08 1.77
N ILE A 188 8.46 5.88 0.72
CA ILE A 188 9.57 4.92 0.75
C ILE A 188 10.63 5.33 1.78
N LYS A 189 10.99 6.61 1.85
CA LYS A 189 11.94 7.11 2.88
C LYS A 189 11.44 6.81 4.29
N ASP A 190 10.16 7.07 4.55
CA ASP A 190 9.54 6.84 5.86
C ASP A 190 9.57 5.33 6.21
N ARG A 191 9.26 4.45 5.26
CA ARG A 191 9.35 2.99 5.44
C ARG A 191 10.79 2.53 5.73
N VAL A 192 11.77 3.02 4.96
CA VAL A 192 13.19 2.71 5.21
C VAL A 192 13.60 3.14 6.62
N TYR A 193 13.17 4.32 7.05
CA TYR A 193 13.44 4.80 8.40
C TYR A 193 12.75 3.96 9.48
N ALA A 194 11.51 3.52 9.26
CA ALA A 194 10.80 2.63 10.17
C ALA A 194 11.50 1.26 10.32
N VAL A 195 12.03 0.69 9.23
CA VAL A 195 12.87 -0.52 9.31
C VAL A 195 14.09 -0.23 10.17
N PHE A 196 14.83 0.85 9.89
CA PHE A 196 16.04 1.19 10.65
C PHE A 196 15.79 1.27 12.16
N GLN A 197 14.68 1.91 12.57
CA GLN A 197 14.33 2.08 13.97
C GLN A 197 13.85 0.80 14.67
N SER A 198 13.28 -0.15 13.92
CA SER A 198 12.74 -1.39 14.47
C SER A 198 13.75 -2.52 14.57
N LEU A 199 14.92 -2.40 13.94
CA LEU A 199 16.00 -3.36 14.12
C LEU A 199 16.53 -3.37 15.57
N SER A 200 16.85 -4.56 16.08
CA SER A 200 17.28 -4.72 17.47
C SER A 200 18.67 -4.10 17.71
N ARG A 201 18.76 -3.12 18.59
CA ARG A 201 20.03 -2.43 18.93
C ARG A 201 21.01 -3.28 19.73
N GLN A 202 20.57 -4.44 20.24
CA GLN A 202 21.40 -5.31 21.10
C GLN A 202 22.35 -6.19 20.29
N HIS A 203 22.09 -6.41 19.00
CA HIS A 203 22.93 -7.26 18.16
C HIS A 203 24.01 -6.46 17.46
N LYS A 204 25.29 -6.82 17.66
CA LYS A 204 26.44 -6.19 16.97
C LYS A 204 26.33 -6.19 15.44
N THR A 205 25.57 -7.14 14.88
CA THR A 205 25.30 -7.24 13.45
C THR A 205 24.50 -6.04 12.94
N ASN A 206 23.57 -5.52 13.74
CA ASN A 206 22.88 -4.28 13.43
C ASN A 206 23.82 -3.14 13.78
N LYS A 207 24.30 -2.43 12.75
CA LYS A 207 25.17 -1.28 12.97
C LYS A 207 24.36 -0.18 13.66
N ALA A 208 25.02 0.57 14.54
CA ALA A 208 24.46 1.81 15.08
C ALA A 208 24.18 2.83 13.96
N PHE A 209 24.88 2.66 12.84
CA PHE A 209 24.91 3.56 11.68
C PHE A 209 24.80 2.71 10.40
N GLY A 210 23.64 2.79 9.74
CA GLY A 210 23.40 2.10 8.47
C GLY A 210 22.87 0.68 8.54
N PHE A 211 22.41 0.22 7.39
CA PHE A 211 22.02 -1.14 7.10
C PHE A 211 23.23 -2.00 6.72
N SER A 212 23.30 -3.19 7.32
CA SER A 212 24.14 -4.30 6.89
C SER A 212 23.37 -5.23 5.94
N THR A 213 24.09 -6.11 5.25
CA THR A 213 23.46 -7.17 4.43
C THR A 213 22.63 -8.14 5.27
N ARG A 214 23.06 -8.38 6.52
CA ARG A 214 22.30 -9.11 7.53
C ARG A 214 21.74 -8.15 8.57
N MET A 215 20.45 -8.27 8.85
CA MET A 215 19.72 -7.53 9.87
C MET A 215 19.08 -8.51 10.86
N ILE A 216 18.93 -8.10 12.11
CA ILE A 216 18.35 -8.94 13.16
C ILE A 216 17.19 -8.23 13.83
N THR A 217 16.05 -8.90 13.88
CA THR A 217 14.88 -8.49 14.68
C THR A 217 14.60 -9.52 15.77
N SER A 218 13.91 -9.10 16.83
CA SER A 218 13.58 -9.90 18.00
C SER A 218 12.09 -9.82 18.31
N GLY A 219 11.59 -10.78 19.08
CA GLY A 219 10.17 -10.84 19.43
C GLY A 219 9.28 -11.32 18.29
N VAL A 220 9.85 -12.05 17.31
CA VAL A 220 9.11 -12.62 16.17
C VAL A 220 8.17 -13.73 16.59
N CYS A 221 8.57 -14.54 17.56
CA CYS A 221 7.75 -15.61 18.09
C CYS A 221 8.08 -15.91 19.54
N GLU A 222 7.13 -16.50 20.25
CA GLU A 222 7.33 -16.99 21.61
C GLU A 222 6.63 -18.33 21.84
N GLY A 223 7.12 -19.07 22.84
CA GLY A 223 6.47 -20.30 23.28
C GLY A 223 5.34 -19.99 24.26
N VAL A 224 4.12 -20.31 23.88
CA VAL A 224 2.91 -20.13 24.70
C VAL A 224 2.45 -21.49 25.21
N LYS A 225 2.12 -21.56 26.51
CA LYS A 225 1.49 -22.74 27.09
C LYS A 225 0.01 -22.74 26.74
N ASP A 226 -0.42 -23.76 26.01
CA ASP A 226 -1.84 -23.99 25.74
C ASP A 226 -2.40 -24.96 26.79
N LYS A 227 -3.68 -24.85 27.12
CA LYS A 227 -4.34 -25.75 28.09
C LYS A 227 -4.41 -27.19 27.58
N TRP A 228 -4.40 -27.38 26.25
CA TRP A 228 -4.59 -28.66 25.58
C TRP A 228 -3.33 -29.14 24.83
N VAL A 229 -2.31 -28.29 24.66
CA VAL A 229 -1.03 -28.62 24.01
C VAL A 229 0.16 -28.21 24.90
N LYS A 230 1.15 -29.10 25.07
CA LYS A 230 2.29 -28.91 25.98
C LYS A 230 3.10 -27.61 25.73
N LEU A 231 3.19 -27.15 24.48
CA LEU A 231 3.80 -25.86 24.09
C LEU A 231 3.43 -25.53 22.63
N LYS A 232 2.84 -24.35 22.38
CA LYS A 232 2.56 -23.82 21.03
C LYS A 232 3.50 -22.65 20.74
N VAL A 233 3.93 -22.49 19.49
CA VAL A 233 4.65 -21.27 19.08
C VAL A 233 3.64 -20.28 18.53
N GLU A 234 3.68 -19.04 19.03
CA GLU A 234 2.88 -17.93 18.52
C GLU A 234 3.80 -16.91 17.86
N PHE A 235 3.50 -16.51 16.62
CA PHE A 235 4.23 -15.45 15.94
C PHE A 235 3.56 -14.10 16.17
N LYS A 236 4.39 -13.06 16.28
CA LYS A 236 3.97 -11.69 16.57
C LYS A 236 4.26 -10.81 15.38
N GLU A 237 3.23 -10.07 14.96
CA GLU A 237 3.32 -9.15 13.84
C GLU A 237 4.31 -8.01 14.10
N SER A 238 4.40 -7.53 15.35
CA SER A 238 5.35 -6.49 15.75
C SER A 238 6.82 -6.89 15.50
N GLY A 239 7.20 -8.14 15.79
CA GLY A 239 8.56 -8.63 15.53
C GLY A 239 8.84 -8.84 14.04
N LEU A 240 7.80 -9.02 13.23
CA LEU A 240 7.86 -9.26 11.78
C LEU A 240 7.78 -7.98 10.94
N MET A 241 7.50 -6.83 11.55
CA MET A 241 7.40 -5.55 10.85
C MET A 241 8.62 -5.25 9.96
N PRO A 242 9.89 -5.42 10.40
CA PRO A 242 11.05 -5.16 9.53
C PRO A 242 11.04 -6.01 8.25
N LEU A 243 10.62 -7.28 8.35
CA LEU A 243 10.50 -8.14 7.19
C LEU A 243 9.39 -7.63 6.26
N SER A 244 8.20 -7.35 6.80
CA SER A 244 7.05 -6.87 6.02
C SER A 244 7.38 -5.61 5.22
N GLU A 245 8.02 -4.63 5.88
CA GLU A 245 8.46 -3.39 5.25
C GLU A 245 9.52 -3.62 4.15
N LEU A 246 10.51 -4.49 4.42
CA LEU A 246 11.53 -4.83 3.43
C LEU A 246 10.92 -5.45 2.17
N ARG A 247 9.87 -6.27 2.27
CA ARG A 247 9.19 -6.85 1.10
C ARG A 247 8.59 -5.77 0.20
N VAL A 248 7.98 -4.74 0.79
CA VAL A 248 7.44 -3.58 0.07
C VAL A 248 8.57 -2.81 -0.61
N ILE A 249 9.63 -2.49 0.15
CA ILE A 249 10.78 -1.72 -0.35
C ILE A 249 11.51 -2.46 -1.48
N CYS A 250 11.72 -3.77 -1.35
CA CYS A 250 12.35 -4.58 -2.38
C CYS A 250 11.50 -4.65 -3.65
N SER A 251 10.17 -4.68 -3.53
CA SER A 251 9.27 -4.59 -4.68
C SER A 251 9.38 -3.24 -5.38
N TYR A 252 9.43 -2.17 -4.60
CA TYR A 252 9.63 -0.82 -5.12
C TYR A 252 10.98 -0.66 -5.85
N PHE A 253 12.09 -1.14 -5.29
CA PHE A 253 13.41 -1.04 -5.92
C PHE A 253 13.58 -1.85 -7.21
N ARG A 254 12.79 -2.91 -7.39
CA ARG A 254 12.76 -3.69 -8.63
C ARG A 254 12.04 -2.97 -9.77
N GLY A 255 11.43 -1.80 -9.51
CA GLY A 255 10.63 -1.08 -10.50
C GLY A 255 9.30 -1.75 -10.81
N GLU A 256 8.88 -2.70 -9.95
CA GLU A 256 7.59 -3.36 -10.07
C GLU A 256 6.50 -2.46 -9.49
N THR A 257 5.28 -2.56 -10.02
CA THR A 257 4.10 -2.00 -9.35
C THR A 257 4.01 -2.63 -7.96
N VAL A 258 4.11 -1.81 -6.92
CA VAL A 258 4.07 -2.33 -5.55
C VAL A 258 2.65 -2.80 -5.28
N LYS A 259 2.51 -4.09 -5.02
CA LYS A 259 1.22 -4.69 -4.67
C LYS A 259 1.14 -4.87 -3.16
N PRO A 260 -0.08 -4.93 -2.59
CA PRO A 260 -0.25 -5.22 -1.17
C PRO A 260 0.51 -6.49 -0.79
N VAL A 261 1.34 -6.38 0.25
CA VAL A 261 2.03 -7.52 0.83
C VAL A 261 1.02 -8.19 1.76
N TYR A 262 0.48 -9.33 1.32
CA TYR A 262 -0.47 -10.09 2.13
C TYR A 262 0.24 -10.81 3.27
N ASP A 263 -0.35 -10.65 4.47
CA ASP A 263 -0.13 -11.39 5.71
C ASP A 263 1.26 -12.03 5.85
N THR A 264 2.27 -11.17 6.08
CA THR A 264 3.65 -11.61 6.33
C THR A 264 3.73 -12.57 7.53
N LYS A 265 2.85 -12.44 8.52
CA LYS A 265 2.81 -13.32 9.68
C LYS A 265 2.44 -14.74 9.29
N LYS A 266 1.28 -14.95 8.66
CA LYS A 266 0.82 -16.28 8.24
C LYS A 266 1.79 -16.93 7.26
N MET A 267 2.37 -16.14 6.34
CA MET A 267 3.42 -16.62 5.44
C MET A 267 4.63 -17.17 6.22
N VAL A 268 5.16 -16.39 7.17
CA VAL A 268 6.31 -16.83 7.99
C VAL A 268 5.95 -18.04 8.85
N GLU A 269 4.77 -18.04 9.48
CA GLU A 269 4.24 -19.17 10.25
C GLU A 269 4.24 -20.46 9.43
N ASN A 270 3.63 -20.43 8.25
CA ASN A 270 3.55 -21.58 7.36
C ASN A 270 4.94 -22.03 6.92
N MET A 271 5.79 -21.12 6.43
CA MET A 271 7.11 -21.48 5.94
C MET A 271 8.03 -22.03 7.04
N VAL A 272 8.01 -21.46 8.24
CA VAL A 272 8.76 -21.99 9.38
C VAL A 272 8.17 -23.31 9.88
N GLY A 273 6.85 -23.48 9.80
CA GLY A 273 6.18 -24.76 10.09
C GLY A 273 6.62 -25.88 9.17
N HIS A 274 6.78 -25.61 7.87
CA HIS A 274 7.21 -26.59 6.87
C HIS A 274 8.72 -26.83 6.85
N VAL A 275 9.53 -25.76 6.83
CA VAL A 275 10.99 -25.86 6.67
C VAL A 275 11.68 -26.07 8.02
N GLY A 276 11.07 -25.62 9.12
CA GLY A 276 11.63 -25.69 10.46
C GLY A 276 12.42 -24.45 10.87
N PHE A 277 12.52 -24.24 12.18
CA PHE A 277 13.39 -23.21 12.77
C PHE A 277 14.85 -23.41 12.34
N ARG A 278 15.62 -22.32 12.34
CA ARG A 278 17.05 -22.31 12.05
C ARG A 278 17.43 -22.68 10.61
N ASN A 279 16.46 -22.72 9.70
CA ASN A 279 16.70 -22.90 8.28
C ASN A 279 16.50 -21.59 7.52
N TRP A 280 17.27 -21.41 6.44
CA TRP A 280 17.15 -20.25 5.55
C TRP A 280 15.98 -20.46 4.59
N ILE A 281 15.12 -19.45 4.52
CA ILE A 281 13.96 -19.42 3.63
C ILE A 281 14.11 -18.19 2.75
N SER A 282 14.09 -18.36 1.42
CA SER A 282 14.20 -17.25 0.47
C SER A 282 12.81 -16.77 0.05
N LEU A 283 12.67 -15.45 -0.15
CA LEU A 283 11.44 -14.77 -0.51
C LEU A 283 11.66 -13.83 -1.68
N ASP A 284 10.56 -13.44 -2.33
CA ASP A 284 10.49 -12.32 -3.27
C ASP A 284 11.61 -12.35 -4.33
N GLY A 285 11.78 -13.50 -4.98
CA GLY A 285 12.77 -13.67 -6.05
C GLY A 285 14.22 -13.70 -5.54
N ASN A 286 14.46 -14.18 -4.32
CA ASN A 286 15.75 -14.18 -3.64
C ASN A 286 16.28 -12.80 -3.24
N SER A 287 15.45 -11.75 -3.31
CA SER A 287 15.82 -10.41 -2.84
C SER A 287 15.99 -10.35 -1.32
N ILE A 288 15.26 -11.21 -0.60
CA ILE A 288 15.29 -11.38 0.84
C ILE A 288 15.40 -12.88 1.16
N ARG A 289 16.15 -13.23 2.19
CA ARG A 289 16.02 -14.53 2.86
C ARG A 289 15.99 -14.32 4.36
N PHE A 290 15.26 -15.17 5.08
CA PHE A 290 15.14 -15.07 6.52
C PHE A 290 15.35 -16.41 7.21
N ARG A 291 15.64 -16.35 8.51
CA ARG A 291 15.79 -17.51 9.38
C ARG A 291 15.28 -17.17 10.77
N VAL A 292 14.32 -17.94 11.27
CA VAL A 292 13.72 -17.75 12.61
C VAL A 292 14.35 -18.71 13.61
N TYR A 293 14.59 -18.23 14.83
CA TYR A 293 15.12 -18.98 15.95
C TYR A 293 14.07 -19.13 17.05
N LYS A 294 14.13 -20.25 17.79
CA LYS A 294 13.17 -20.56 18.88
C LYS A 294 13.16 -19.52 20.03
N ASN A 295 14.20 -18.70 20.15
CA ASN A 295 14.26 -17.61 21.12
C ASN A 295 13.57 -16.32 20.63
N GLY A 296 12.86 -16.37 19.50
CA GLY A 296 12.15 -15.22 18.93
C GLY A 296 13.03 -14.26 18.13
N SER A 297 14.31 -14.56 17.92
CA SER A 297 15.16 -13.80 17.00
C SER A 297 14.94 -14.24 15.56
N MET A 298 14.99 -13.31 14.62
CA MET A 298 14.98 -13.57 13.18
C MET A 298 16.15 -12.85 12.55
N HIS A 299 16.91 -13.59 11.74
CA HIS A 299 17.91 -13.02 10.85
C HIS A 299 17.28 -12.79 9.49
N ILE A 300 17.48 -11.61 8.94
CA ILE A 300 17.01 -11.20 7.62
C ILE A 300 18.24 -10.81 6.81
N ASP A 301 18.47 -11.49 5.71
CA ASP A 301 19.53 -11.22 4.76
C ASP A 301 18.89 -10.59 3.51
N VAL A 302 19.36 -9.41 3.11
CA VAL A 302 18.95 -8.74 1.86
C VAL A 302 20.10 -8.70 0.87
N HIS A 303 19.77 -8.67 -0.42
CA HIS A 303 20.79 -8.53 -1.47
C HIS A 303 21.69 -7.29 -1.22
N PRO A 304 23.02 -7.37 -1.42
CA PRO A 304 23.93 -6.25 -1.12
C PRO A 304 23.54 -4.92 -1.78
N ASP A 305 23.13 -4.94 -3.05
CA ASP A 305 22.66 -3.72 -3.76
C ASP A 305 21.43 -3.09 -3.09
N ILE A 306 20.57 -3.91 -2.47
CA ILE A 306 19.40 -3.42 -1.72
C ILE A 306 19.87 -2.73 -0.44
N ALA A 307 20.81 -3.35 0.30
CA ALA A 307 21.40 -2.74 1.48
C ALA A 307 22.09 -1.39 1.16
N GLU A 308 22.77 -1.29 0.03
CA GLU A 308 23.38 -0.03 -0.42
C GLU A 308 22.32 1.04 -0.73
N ARG A 309 21.24 0.68 -1.43
CA ARG A 309 20.12 1.59 -1.70
C ARG A 309 19.42 2.07 -0.43
N LEU A 310 19.18 1.17 0.53
CA LEU A 310 18.64 1.53 1.84
C LEU A 310 19.53 2.54 2.55
N ASN A 311 20.85 2.35 2.49
CA ASN A 311 21.83 3.26 3.06
C ASN A 311 21.87 4.63 2.36
N ASN A 312 21.75 4.69 1.03
CA ASN A 312 21.65 5.95 0.29
C ASN A 312 20.44 6.77 0.75
N ILE A 313 19.31 6.10 0.96
CA ILE A 313 18.09 6.73 1.47
C ILE A 313 18.28 7.19 2.92
N LEU A 314 18.86 6.34 3.77
CA LEU A 314 19.09 6.67 5.17
C LEU A 314 20.03 7.89 5.33
N ALA A 315 21.08 8.00 4.52
CA ALA A 315 21.99 9.15 4.52
C ALA A 315 21.28 10.48 4.20
N ALA A 316 20.23 10.44 3.38
CA ALA A 316 19.43 11.62 3.06
C ALA A 316 18.48 12.04 4.19
N ILE A 317 18.11 11.11 5.08
CA ILE A 317 17.18 11.35 6.20
C ILE A 317 17.94 11.76 7.46
N VAL A 318 19.08 11.12 7.71
CA VAL A 318 19.91 11.37 8.90
C VAL A 318 21.31 11.78 8.43
N PRO A 319 21.57 13.10 8.28
CA PRO A 319 22.89 13.59 7.92
C PRO A 319 23.94 13.08 8.92
N LEU A 320 25.07 12.58 8.42
CA LEU A 320 26.18 11.96 9.20
C LEU A 320 25.91 10.56 9.78
N ALA A 321 24.76 9.92 9.49
CA ALA A 321 24.51 8.54 9.92
C ALA A 321 25.37 7.50 9.20
N LEU A 322 26.12 7.88 8.17
CA LEU A 322 27.00 6.98 7.42
C LEU A 322 28.35 7.65 7.17
N PRO A 323 29.46 6.88 7.16
CA PRO A 323 30.76 7.40 6.73
C PRO A 323 30.70 7.87 5.27
N ALA A 324 31.47 8.92 4.95
CA ALA A 324 31.53 9.51 3.61
C ALA A 324 32.02 8.51 2.56
N GLU A 325 32.95 7.63 2.93
CA GLU A 325 33.42 6.52 2.12
C GLU A 325 32.79 5.20 2.58
N ARG A 326 32.13 4.51 1.66
CA ARG A 326 31.57 3.18 1.87
C ARG A 326 32.34 2.18 1.01
N VAL A 327 32.82 1.11 1.63
CA VAL A 327 33.51 0.03 0.93
C VAL A 327 32.51 -0.65 0.00
N ALA A 328 32.82 -0.67 -1.30
CA ALA A 328 32.02 -1.38 -2.29
C ALA A 328 31.94 -2.88 -1.96
N HIS A 329 30.80 -3.50 -2.24
CA HIS A 329 30.63 -4.92 -2.00
C HIS A 329 31.59 -5.75 -2.87
N THR A 330 32.22 -6.76 -2.28
CA THR A 330 33.11 -7.66 -3.03
C THR A 330 32.29 -8.64 -3.88
N LYS A 331 32.85 -9.11 -5.00
CA LYS A 331 32.23 -10.15 -5.85
C LYS A 331 31.90 -11.41 -5.06
N ALA A 332 32.72 -11.79 -4.07
CA ALA A 332 32.46 -12.94 -3.20
C ALA A 332 31.19 -12.75 -2.35
N THR A 333 30.98 -11.55 -1.79
CA THR A 333 29.76 -11.23 -1.02
C THR A 333 28.48 -11.27 -1.88
N LEU A 334 28.59 -10.90 -3.16
CA LEU A 334 27.48 -10.99 -4.11
C LEU A 334 27.16 -12.46 -4.48
N GLN A 335 28.18 -13.32 -4.58
CA GLN A 335 28.02 -14.75 -4.89
C GLN A 335 27.44 -15.58 -3.74
N GLU A 336 27.54 -15.13 -2.48
CA GLU A 336 26.90 -15.78 -1.32
C GLU A 336 25.37 -15.61 -1.30
N PHE A 337 24.83 -14.67 -2.08
CA PHE A 337 23.39 -14.51 -2.27
C PHE A 337 22.93 -15.30 -3.49
N PRO A 338 21.80 -16.03 -3.39
CA PRO A 338 21.23 -16.68 -4.55
C PRO A 338 20.93 -15.67 -5.65
N ALA A 339 21.14 -16.07 -6.91
CA ALA A 339 20.84 -15.22 -8.05
C ALA A 339 19.40 -14.70 -7.97
N LEU A 340 19.22 -13.40 -8.19
CA LEU A 340 17.91 -12.76 -8.21
C LEU A 340 17.06 -13.40 -9.30
N LYS A 341 15.88 -13.88 -8.92
CA LYS A 341 14.90 -14.47 -9.82
C LYS A 341 13.77 -13.48 -10.05
N ARG A 342 13.23 -13.48 -11.27
CA ARG A 342 11.99 -12.77 -11.55
C ARG A 342 10.85 -13.43 -10.77
N CYS A 343 10.11 -12.63 -10.01
CA CYS A 343 8.89 -13.10 -9.37
C CYS A 343 7.81 -13.37 -10.43
N ILE A 344 7.00 -14.41 -10.20
CA ILE A 344 5.74 -14.61 -10.95
C ILE A 344 4.89 -13.34 -10.75
N ASP A 345 4.22 -12.88 -11.79
CA ASP A 345 3.40 -11.69 -11.72
C ASP A 345 2.30 -11.83 -10.67
N PHE A 346 1.81 -10.71 -10.17
CA PHE A 346 0.86 -10.69 -9.08
C PHE A 346 -0.44 -11.42 -9.42
N HIS A 347 -0.95 -11.30 -10.65
CA HIS A 347 -2.23 -11.89 -11.01
C HIS A 347 -2.13 -13.41 -11.03
N SER A 348 -1.09 -13.97 -11.65
CA SER A 348 -0.83 -15.40 -11.59
C SER A 348 -0.58 -15.91 -10.17
N ARG A 349 0.08 -15.13 -9.31
CA ARG A 349 0.21 -15.49 -7.87
C ARG A 349 -1.14 -15.53 -7.16
N MET A 350 -2.04 -14.61 -7.45
CA MET A 350 -3.39 -14.59 -6.86
C MET A 350 -4.21 -15.78 -7.32
N GLN A 351 -4.18 -16.11 -8.62
CA GLN A 351 -4.82 -17.32 -9.15
C GLN A 351 -4.31 -18.58 -8.48
N LEU A 352 -2.99 -18.70 -8.27
CA LEU A 352 -2.40 -19.83 -7.55
C LEU A 352 -2.77 -19.85 -6.06
N ALA A 353 -2.98 -18.69 -5.44
CA ALA A 353 -3.36 -18.60 -4.04
C ALA A 353 -4.82 -18.97 -3.79
N GLU A 354 -5.67 -18.88 -4.81
CA GLU A 354 -7.07 -19.36 -4.77
C GLU A 354 -7.17 -20.88 -4.89
N LEU A 355 -6.08 -21.57 -5.28
CA LEU A 355 -6.03 -23.01 -5.34
C LEU A 355 -5.82 -23.58 -3.94
N ASP A 356 -6.81 -24.33 -3.46
CA ASP A 356 -6.66 -25.18 -2.29
C ASP A 356 -5.94 -26.46 -2.71
N PHE A 357 -4.72 -26.64 -2.20
CA PHE A 357 -3.94 -27.85 -2.42
C PHE A 357 -4.20 -28.85 -1.30
N THR A 358 -4.74 -30.01 -1.64
CA THR A 358 -4.84 -31.15 -0.73
C THR A 358 -3.81 -32.20 -1.10
N GLN A 359 -2.89 -32.50 -0.17
CA GLN A 359 -1.92 -33.56 -0.33
C GLN A 359 -2.52 -34.86 0.23
N ASN A 360 -2.93 -35.77 -0.65
CA ASN A 360 -3.06 -37.18 -0.31
C ASN A 360 -1.74 -37.88 -0.63
N GLU A 361 -1.43 -39.00 0.04
CA GLU A 361 -0.10 -39.65 0.12
C GLU A 361 0.64 -39.91 -1.22
N LYS A 362 0.01 -39.69 -2.38
CA LYS A 362 0.61 -39.86 -3.71
C LYS A 362 0.23 -38.82 -4.78
N GLU A 363 -0.70 -37.90 -4.54
CA GLU A 363 -1.22 -37.00 -5.60
C GLU A 363 -1.54 -35.61 -5.06
N TRP A 364 -1.22 -34.59 -5.87
CA TRP A 364 -1.64 -33.21 -5.64
C TRP A 364 -2.95 -32.96 -6.39
N SER A 365 -4.00 -32.64 -5.65
CA SER A 365 -5.25 -32.14 -6.23
C SER A 365 -5.42 -30.66 -5.90
N SER A 366 -5.95 -29.89 -6.85
CA SER A 366 -6.24 -28.48 -6.67
C SER A 366 -7.74 -28.20 -6.88
N TRP A 367 -8.29 -27.36 -6.01
CA TRP A 367 -9.70 -27.01 -6.00
C TRP A 367 -9.84 -25.49 -5.95
N THR A 368 -10.90 -24.95 -6.55
CA THR A 368 -11.28 -23.53 -6.43
C THR A 368 -12.68 -23.43 -5.82
N SER A 369 -13.04 -22.23 -5.32
CA SER A 369 -14.41 -21.94 -4.86
C SER A 369 -15.50 -22.12 -5.93
N LEU A 370 -15.10 -22.25 -7.20
CA LEU A 370 -15.96 -22.47 -8.37
C LEU A 370 -15.96 -23.93 -8.86
N GLY A 371 -15.19 -24.84 -8.25
CA GLY A 371 -15.15 -26.27 -8.59
C GLY A 371 -13.75 -26.86 -8.77
N TYR A 372 -13.70 -28.13 -9.19
CA TYR A 372 -12.47 -28.92 -9.40
C TYR A 372 -11.61 -28.34 -10.51
N ALA A 373 -10.33 -28.07 -10.22
CA ALA A 373 -9.38 -27.49 -11.20
C ALA A 373 -8.51 -28.53 -11.91
N GLY A 374 -8.65 -29.83 -11.56
CA GLY A 374 -7.95 -30.94 -12.22
C GLY A 374 -6.87 -31.61 -11.37
N GLU A 375 -6.53 -32.84 -11.76
CA GLU A 375 -5.41 -33.65 -11.28
C GLU A 375 -4.18 -33.32 -12.13
N ASN A 376 -3.06 -32.96 -11.50
CA ASN A 376 -1.77 -32.88 -12.19
C ASN A 376 -0.95 -34.11 -11.85
N ALA A 377 -0.62 -34.90 -12.88
CA ALA A 377 0.32 -36.01 -12.77
C ALA A 377 1.77 -35.49 -12.95
N ASP A 378 2.58 -35.73 -11.92
CA ASP A 378 4.04 -35.59 -11.73
C ASP A 378 4.84 -34.52 -12.51
#